data_AF-A0A936MPL9-F1
#
_entry.id   AF-A0A936MPL9-F1
#
_cell.length_a   1.000
_cell.length_b   1.000
_cell.length_c   1.000
_cell.angle_alpha   90.00
_cell.angle_beta   90.00
_cell.angle_gamma   90.00
#
_symmetry.space_group_name_H-M   'P 1'
#
loop_
_entity.id
_entity.type
_entity.pdbx_description
1 polymer ?
#
loop_
_entity_poly.entity_id
_entity_poly.type
_entity_poly.pdbx_seq_one_letter_code
_entity_poly.pdbx_strand_id
1 'polypeptide(L)'
;MVAVVASLVLGSVSLASCARSERERAGAQQPAACEPAGAAVVDPVLLAFLSKARAAHHKADAAEATGDVTLAIAALETLTRGPRPGGDKPLPEASEVLADTHARIADLQSARGRFDAALEHVQMGLGLATDVTYFRGHLFEVRGLVEERRAKALDERGETDRAREARKTAIEAFDEAVRIQDQVIMNALGGDGGPR
;
A
#
# COMPACT_ATOMS: atom_id res chain seq x y z
N MET A 1 28.77 -46.34 -10.18
CA MET A 1 29.13 -45.97 -11.57
C MET A 1 28.85 -44.47 -11.72
N VAL A 2 29.88 -43.62 -11.72
CA VAL A 2 30.39 -42.84 -12.89
C VAL A 2 29.41 -41.71 -13.25
N ALA A 3 29.71 -40.40 -13.28
CA ALA A 3 30.98 -39.67 -13.40
C ALA A 3 30.93 -38.26 -12.75
N VAL A 4 32.12 -37.79 -12.39
CA VAL A 4 32.50 -36.40 -12.10
C VAL A 4 32.68 -35.63 -13.41
N VAL A 5 32.26 -34.36 -13.49
CA VAL A 5 32.92 -33.33 -14.33
C VAL A 5 32.92 -31.99 -13.59
N ALA A 6 34.12 -31.53 -13.26
CA ALA A 6 34.43 -30.18 -12.81
C ALA A 6 34.81 -29.30 -14.03
N SER A 7 34.57 -27.99 -13.95
CA SER A 7 35.32 -27.00 -14.74
C SER A 7 35.30 -25.63 -14.06
N LEU A 8 36.48 -25.26 -13.52
CA LEU A 8 36.88 -23.90 -13.18
C LEU A 8 37.17 -23.12 -14.47
N VAL A 9 36.86 -21.83 -14.50
CA VAL A 9 37.60 -20.85 -15.30
C VAL A 9 37.93 -19.64 -14.43
N LEU A 10 39.23 -19.51 -14.11
CA LEU A 10 39.86 -18.27 -13.67
C LEU A 10 40.17 -17.41 -14.90
N GLY A 11 39.89 -16.11 -14.80
CA GLY A 11 40.37 -15.10 -15.75
C GLY A 11 40.79 -13.86 -14.97
N SER A 12 42.06 -13.51 -15.07
CA SER A 12 42.75 -12.47 -14.31
C SER A 12 43.58 -11.58 -15.26
N VAL A 13 43.86 -10.33 -14.81
CA VAL A 13 44.99 -9.45 -15.24
C VAL A 13 44.71 -8.63 -16.54
N SER A 14 44.93 -7.31 -16.71
CA SER A 14 45.94 -6.37 -16.19
C SER A 14 45.68 -4.87 -16.54
N LEU A 15 46.28 -3.97 -15.73
CA LEU A 15 47.01 -2.71 -16.03
C LEU A 15 46.34 -1.40 -16.54
N ALA A 16 46.31 -0.43 -15.61
CA ALA A 16 47.00 0.87 -15.60
C ALA A 16 47.11 1.73 -16.88
N SER A 17 46.61 2.97 -16.78
CA SER A 17 47.18 4.13 -17.47
C SER A 17 47.16 5.36 -16.56
N CYS A 18 48.35 5.94 -16.32
CA CYS A 18 48.58 7.21 -15.64
C CYS A 18 49.20 8.20 -16.62
N ALA A 19 48.67 9.43 -16.68
CA ALA A 19 49.37 10.69 -17.02
C ALA A 19 48.43 11.83 -16.53
N ARG A 20 48.76 12.73 -15.58
CA ARG A 20 49.82 13.77 -15.47
C ARG A 20 49.80 14.70 -16.70
N SER A 21 49.67 16.03 -16.65
CA SER A 21 50.07 17.06 -15.68
C SER A 21 49.28 18.38 -15.85
N GLU A 22 49.10 19.10 -14.73
CA GLU A 22 49.27 20.56 -14.50
C GLU A 22 48.75 21.60 -15.53
N ARG A 23 47.91 22.53 -15.06
CA ARG A 23 48.35 23.92 -14.78
C ARG A 23 47.25 24.78 -14.15
N GLU A 24 47.69 25.52 -13.14
CA GLU A 24 46.98 26.55 -12.40
C GLU A 24 46.36 27.62 -13.30
N ARG A 25 45.12 28.01 -12.99
CA ARG A 25 44.75 29.42 -13.00
C ARG A 25 44.03 29.76 -11.70
N ALA A 26 44.70 30.61 -10.94
CA ALA A 26 44.15 31.40 -9.86
C ALA A 26 42.83 32.04 -10.30
N GLY A 27 41.83 31.83 -9.47
CA GLY A 27 40.48 32.35 -9.61
C GLY A 27 39.71 31.88 -8.40
N ALA A 28 40.13 32.33 -7.21
CA ALA A 28 39.37 32.18 -5.99
C ALA A 28 38.09 33.03 -6.10
N GLN A 29 37.13 32.54 -6.88
CA GLN A 29 35.73 32.83 -6.67
C GLN A 29 35.21 31.66 -5.86
N GLN A 30 35.12 31.88 -4.54
CA GLN A 30 34.22 31.10 -3.71
C GLN A 30 32.87 31.07 -4.43
N PRO A 31 32.34 29.90 -4.84
CA PRO A 31 30.96 29.84 -5.24
C PRO A 31 30.18 30.34 -4.04
N ALA A 32 29.43 31.43 -4.25
CA ALA A 32 28.49 31.96 -3.28
C ALA A 32 27.78 30.76 -2.66
N ALA A 33 27.95 30.59 -1.34
CA ALA A 33 27.26 29.55 -0.62
C ALA A 33 25.77 29.73 -0.94
N CYS A 34 25.23 28.82 -1.75
CA CYS A 34 23.80 28.60 -1.81
C CYS A 34 23.42 28.16 -0.40
N GLU A 35 23.08 29.11 0.46
CA GLU A 35 22.27 28.79 1.63
C GLU A 35 20.97 28.22 1.08
N PRO A 36 20.62 26.94 1.32
CA PRO A 36 19.25 26.52 1.17
C PRO A 36 18.52 27.09 2.39
N ALA A 37 18.15 28.36 2.31
CA ALA A 37 17.09 28.90 3.14
C ALA A 37 15.78 28.32 2.60
N GLY A 38 15.33 27.23 3.22
CA GLY A 38 14.03 26.65 2.93
C GLY A 38 13.78 25.48 3.86
N ALA A 39 12.83 25.64 4.78
CA ALA A 39 12.29 24.54 5.56
C ALA A 39 12.05 23.33 4.65
N ALA A 40 12.35 22.12 5.12
CA ALA A 40 12.10 20.91 4.35
C ALA A 40 10.65 20.94 3.83
N VAL A 41 10.49 21.08 2.51
CA VAL A 41 9.18 21.19 1.83
C VAL A 41 8.32 19.95 2.07
N VAL A 42 8.94 18.86 2.54
CA VAL A 42 8.27 17.60 2.85
C VAL A 42 8.67 17.12 4.25
N ASP A 43 7.67 16.74 5.04
CA ASP A 43 7.87 16.15 6.38
C ASP A 43 8.64 14.82 6.26
N PRO A 44 9.87 14.73 6.79
CA PRO A 44 10.68 13.52 6.71
C PRO A 44 10.08 12.33 7.45
N VAL A 45 9.30 12.55 8.51
CA VAL A 45 8.64 11.48 9.28
C VAL A 45 7.51 10.87 8.45
N LEU A 46 6.70 11.72 7.81
CA LEU A 46 5.66 11.25 6.89
C LEU A 46 6.26 10.46 5.72
N LEU A 47 7.29 10.99 5.06
CA LEU A 47 7.96 10.28 3.97
C LEU A 47 8.53 8.92 4.38
N ALA A 48 9.19 8.86 5.54
CA ALA A 48 9.71 7.60 6.07
C ALA A 48 8.58 6.59 6.33
N PHE A 49 7.44 7.05 6.88
CA PHE A 49 6.27 6.21 7.09
C PHE A 49 5.69 5.68 5.77
N LEU A 50 5.49 6.53 4.76
CA LEU A 50 4.97 6.13 3.45
C LEU A 50 5.91 5.14 2.75
N SER A 51 7.23 5.35 2.86
CA SER A 51 8.24 4.42 2.35
C SER A 51 8.18 3.06 3.05
N LYS A 52 8.07 3.05 4.39
CA LYS A 52 7.87 1.84 5.20
C LYS A 52 6.60 1.10 4.79
N ALA A 53 5.50 1.83 4.57
CA ALA A 53 4.23 1.24 4.17
C ALA A 53 4.35 0.52 2.82
N ARG A 54 4.94 1.18 1.81
CA ARG A 54 5.21 0.56 0.51
C ARG A 54 6.04 -0.72 0.64
N ALA A 55 7.10 -0.70 1.46
CA ALA A 55 7.92 -1.88 1.70
C ALA A 55 7.14 -3.02 2.40
N ALA A 56 6.23 -2.69 3.31
CA ALA A 56 5.38 -3.68 3.98
C ALA A 56 4.40 -4.35 3.00
N HIS A 57 3.79 -3.58 2.09
CA HIS A 57 2.93 -4.11 1.03
C HIS A 57 3.70 -5.02 0.07
N HIS A 58 4.87 -4.60 -0.43
CA HIS A 58 5.70 -5.47 -1.26
C HIS A 58 6.13 -6.77 -0.55
N LYS A 59 6.42 -6.70 0.76
CA LYS A 59 6.70 -7.90 1.55
C LYS A 59 5.47 -8.80 1.63
N ALA A 60 4.27 -8.23 1.78
CA ALA A 60 3.04 -8.99 1.80
C ALA A 60 2.78 -9.69 0.47
N ASP A 61 2.96 -9.00 -0.65
CA ASP A 61 2.82 -9.56 -1.99
C ASP A 61 3.82 -10.70 -2.23
N ALA A 62 5.09 -10.51 -1.84
CA ALA A 62 6.11 -11.55 -1.96
C ALA A 62 5.77 -12.78 -1.12
N ALA A 63 5.24 -12.59 0.08
CA ALA A 63 4.80 -13.68 0.94
C ALA A 63 3.59 -14.42 0.35
N GLU A 64 2.57 -13.68 -0.11
CA GLU A 64 1.39 -14.25 -0.76
C GLU A 64 1.75 -15.05 -2.02
N ALA A 65 2.67 -14.54 -2.85
CA ALA A 65 3.14 -15.23 -4.06
C ALA A 65 3.77 -16.60 -3.77
N THR A 66 4.30 -16.80 -2.56
CA THR A 66 4.85 -18.08 -2.09
C THR A 66 3.83 -18.93 -1.31
N GLY A 67 2.58 -18.48 -1.21
CA GLY A 67 1.51 -19.14 -0.46
C GLY A 67 1.52 -18.85 1.05
N ASP A 68 2.47 -18.06 1.56
CA ASP A 68 2.53 -17.70 2.97
C ASP A 68 1.67 -16.47 3.28
N VAL A 69 0.35 -16.67 3.19
CA VAL A 69 -0.65 -15.64 3.50
C VAL A 69 -0.58 -15.19 4.97
N THR A 70 -0.08 -16.04 5.87
CA THR A 70 0.09 -15.68 7.29
C THR A 70 1.18 -14.64 7.46
N LEU A 71 2.33 -14.83 6.80
CA LEU A 71 3.39 -13.83 6.75
C LEU A 71 2.94 -12.54 6.05
N ALA A 72 2.14 -12.65 4.99
CA ALA A 72 1.59 -11.50 4.29
C ALA A 72 0.76 -10.61 5.23
N ILE A 73 -0.22 -11.21 5.94
CA ILE A 73 -1.05 -10.50 6.92
C ILE A 73 -0.19 -9.92 8.05
N ALA A 74 0.77 -10.68 8.59
CA ALA A 74 1.62 -10.22 9.68
C ALA A 74 2.48 -8.99 9.30
N ALA A 75 2.94 -8.91 8.05
CA ALA A 75 3.68 -7.75 7.54
C ALA A 75 2.80 -6.47 7.56
N LEU A 76 1.55 -6.59 7.11
CA LEU A 76 0.59 -5.48 7.08
C LEU A 76 0.11 -5.10 8.50
N GLU A 77 -0.16 -6.08 9.37
CA GLU A 77 -0.54 -5.81 10.76
C GLU A 77 0.57 -5.12 11.57
N THR A 78 1.82 -5.36 11.22
CA THR A 78 2.97 -4.66 11.84
C THR A 78 2.95 -3.18 11.47
N LEU A 79 2.49 -2.84 10.25
CA LEU A 79 2.31 -1.47 9.83
C LEU A 79 1.16 -0.80 10.59
N THR A 80 -0.01 -1.45 10.66
CA THR A 80 -1.23 -0.85 11.26
C THR A 80 -1.15 -0.67 12.77
N ARG A 81 -0.37 -1.52 13.46
CA ARG A 81 -0.14 -1.41 14.92
C ARG A 81 1.06 -0.53 15.29
N GLY A 82 1.85 -0.10 14.31
CA GLY A 82 3.09 0.63 14.53
C GLY A 82 2.88 2.12 14.82
N PRO A 83 3.98 2.85 15.17
CA PRO A 83 3.95 4.30 15.24
C PRO A 83 3.54 4.92 13.90
N ARG A 84 2.70 5.95 13.96
CA ARG A 84 2.16 6.65 12.80
C ARG A 84 2.34 8.18 12.94
N PRO A 85 2.65 8.90 11.85
CA PRO A 85 2.70 10.35 11.84
C PRO A 85 1.35 10.92 12.32
N GLY A 86 1.38 11.87 13.27
CA GLY A 86 0.17 12.42 13.91
C GLY A 86 -0.33 11.64 15.15
N GLY A 87 0.28 10.50 15.49
CA GLY A 87 -0.04 9.75 16.72
C GLY A 87 -1.46 9.20 16.68
N ASP A 88 -2.30 9.56 17.66
CA ASP A 88 -3.68 9.07 17.76
C ASP A 88 -4.58 9.55 16.61
N LYS A 89 -4.27 10.72 16.03
CA LYS A 89 -4.94 11.29 14.87
C LYS A 89 -3.95 11.35 13.72
N PRO A 90 -3.89 10.31 12.85
CA PRO A 90 -2.87 10.27 11.83
C PRO A 90 -3.03 11.40 10.82
N LEU A 91 -1.92 11.84 10.22
CA LEU A 91 -1.96 12.76 9.09
C LEU A 91 -2.82 12.15 7.96
N PRO A 92 -3.48 12.96 7.11
CA PRO A 92 -4.38 12.46 6.06
C PRO A 92 -3.76 11.35 5.21
N GLU A 93 -2.55 11.57 4.70
CA GLU A 93 -1.82 10.61 3.85
C GLU A 93 -1.48 9.31 4.61
N ALA A 94 -1.22 9.41 5.91
CA ALA A 94 -1.01 8.22 6.75
C ALA A 94 -2.32 7.47 7.01
N SER A 95 -3.43 8.19 7.23
CA SER A 95 -4.76 7.60 7.40
C SER A 95 -5.21 6.85 6.14
N GLU A 96 -4.97 7.42 4.97
CA GLU A 96 -5.27 6.82 3.66
C GLU A 96 -4.50 5.52 3.43
N VAL A 97 -3.18 5.53 3.65
CA VAL A 97 -2.34 4.32 3.50
C VAL A 97 -2.71 3.25 4.53
N LEU A 98 -3.07 3.64 5.75
CA LEU A 98 -3.55 2.70 6.76
C LEU A 98 -4.92 2.11 6.39
N ALA A 99 -5.83 2.93 5.85
CA ALA A 99 -7.13 2.46 5.35
C ALA A 99 -6.97 1.42 4.22
N ASP A 100 -6.10 1.69 3.25
CA ASP A 100 -5.73 0.75 2.19
C ASP A 100 -5.11 -0.55 2.75
N THR A 101 -4.21 -0.41 3.72
CA THR A 101 -3.60 -1.57 4.40
C THR A 101 -4.66 -2.46 5.07
N HIS A 102 -5.67 -1.85 5.71
CA HIS A 102 -6.79 -2.58 6.29
C HIS A 102 -7.65 -3.28 5.22
N ALA A 103 -7.91 -2.62 4.09
CA ALA A 103 -8.59 -3.23 2.94
C ALA A 103 -7.83 -4.47 2.44
N ARG A 104 -6.51 -4.37 2.29
CA ARG A 104 -5.66 -5.49 1.86
C ARG A 104 -5.67 -6.66 2.86
N ILE A 105 -5.63 -6.40 4.17
CA ILE A 105 -5.75 -7.47 5.17
C ILE A 105 -7.12 -8.15 5.08
N ALA A 106 -8.21 -7.39 4.90
CA ALA A 106 -9.55 -7.94 4.77
C ALA A 106 -9.70 -8.85 3.54
N ASP A 107 -9.12 -8.46 2.41
CA ASP A 107 -9.06 -9.29 1.21
C ASP A 107 -8.35 -10.63 1.48
N LEU A 108 -7.15 -10.59 2.06
CA LEU A 108 -6.37 -11.80 2.41
C LEU A 108 -7.10 -12.70 3.42
N GLN A 109 -7.77 -12.13 4.43
CA GLN A 109 -8.52 -12.90 5.42
C GLN A 109 -9.76 -13.57 4.82
N SER A 110 -10.52 -12.85 3.99
CA SER A 110 -11.73 -13.40 3.36
C SER A 110 -11.42 -14.46 2.30
N ALA A 111 -10.30 -14.34 1.58
CA ALA A 111 -9.79 -15.42 0.72
C ALA A 111 -9.54 -16.73 1.49
N ARG A 112 -9.29 -16.65 2.80
CA ARG A 112 -9.12 -17.80 3.71
C ARG A 112 -10.41 -18.21 4.44
N GLY A 113 -11.55 -17.67 4.04
CA GLY A 113 -12.84 -17.93 4.69
C GLY A 113 -13.01 -17.29 6.08
N ARG A 114 -12.09 -16.39 6.48
CA ARG A 114 -12.15 -15.68 7.77
C ARG A 114 -12.93 -14.38 7.62
N PHE A 115 -14.21 -14.51 7.30
CA PHE A 115 -15.05 -13.38 6.91
C PHE A 115 -15.26 -12.36 8.03
N ASP A 116 -15.44 -12.81 9.27
CA ASP A 116 -15.67 -11.89 10.40
C ASP A 116 -14.42 -11.04 10.69
N ALA A 117 -13.25 -11.67 10.72
CA ALA A 117 -11.97 -10.96 10.84
C ALA A 117 -11.76 -9.99 9.67
N ALA A 118 -12.13 -10.37 8.45
CA ALA A 118 -12.05 -9.47 7.30
C ALA A 118 -12.92 -8.22 7.48
N LEU A 119 -14.16 -8.38 7.94
CA LEU A 119 -15.06 -7.26 8.19
C LEU A 119 -14.61 -6.36 9.35
N GLU A 120 -13.96 -6.91 10.37
CA GLU A 120 -13.32 -6.10 11.42
C GLU A 120 -12.26 -5.18 10.82
N HIS A 121 -11.41 -5.68 9.91
CA HIS A 121 -10.42 -4.84 9.23
C HIS A 121 -11.06 -3.78 8.33
N VAL A 122 -12.12 -4.12 7.58
CA VAL A 122 -12.90 -3.13 6.82
C VAL A 122 -13.40 -2.02 7.74
N GLN A 123 -13.96 -2.37 8.90
CA GLN A 123 -14.48 -1.39 9.86
C GLN A 123 -13.38 -0.50 10.44
N MET A 124 -12.21 -1.07 10.75
CA MET A 124 -11.05 -0.30 11.20
C MET A 124 -10.58 0.69 10.12
N GLY A 125 -10.53 0.26 8.85
CA GLY A 125 -10.22 1.13 7.72
C GLY A 125 -11.23 2.25 7.54
N LEU A 126 -12.54 1.96 7.64
CA LEU A 126 -13.60 2.96 7.54
C LEU A 126 -13.57 3.99 8.68
N GLY A 127 -13.01 3.62 9.84
CA GLY A 127 -12.74 4.53 10.95
C GLY A 127 -11.60 5.51 10.69
N LEU A 128 -10.71 5.20 9.73
CA LEU A 128 -9.62 6.08 9.29
C LEU A 128 -10.05 6.94 8.09
N ALA A 129 -10.82 6.37 7.16
CA ALA A 129 -11.31 7.05 5.95
C ALA A 129 -12.71 7.67 6.19
N THR A 130 -12.75 8.75 6.97
CA THR A 130 -14.02 9.41 7.33
C THR A 130 -14.60 10.29 6.22
N ASP A 131 -13.74 10.86 5.39
CA ASP A 131 -14.13 11.74 4.29
C ASP A 131 -14.49 10.97 3.01
N VAL A 132 -15.09 11.66 2.05
CA VAL A 132 -15.37 11.11 0.72
C VAL A 132 -14.06 11.06 -0.07
N THR A 133 -13.38 9.91 0.02
CA THR A 133 -12.11 9.65 -0.64
C THR A 133 -12.16 8.36 -1.44
N TYR A 134 -11.19 8.19 -2.35
CA TYR A 134 -10.98 6.93 -3.07
C TYR A 134 -10.87 5.75 -2.09
N PHE A 135 -10.09 5.91 -1.01
CA PHE A 135 -9.85 4.86 -0.01
C PHE A 135 -11.12 4.43 0.72
N ARG A 136 -12.02 5.37 1.02
CA ARG A 136 -13.33 5.04 1.59
C ARG A 136 -14.16 4.19 0.63
N GLY A 137 -14.19 4.56 -0.65
CA GLY A 137 -14.87 3.79 -1.69
C GLY A 137 -14.29 2.38 -1.84
N HIS A 138 -12.95 2.27 -1.86
CA HIS A 138 -12.27 0.98 -1.93
C HIS A 138 -12.58 0.06 -0.74
N LEU A 139 -12.72 0.59 0.48
CA LEU A 139 -13.14 -0.22 1.64
C LEU A 139 -14.56 -0.79 1.49
N PHE A 140 -15.48 -0.06 0.87
CA PHE A 140 -16.82 -0.57 0.56
C PHE A 140 -16.79 -1.63 -0.55
N GLU A 141 -15.95 -1.45 -1.56
CA GLU A 141 -15.69 -2.47 -2.57
C GLU A 141 -15.17 -3.77 -1.93
N VAL A 142 -14.15 -3.67 -1.07
CA VAL A 142 -13.62 -4.85 -0.35
C VAL A 142 -14.67 -5.47 0.56
N ARG A 143 -15.51 -4.67 1.24
CA ARG A 143 -16.65 -5.21 1.99
C ARG A 143 -17.57 -6.05 1.11
N GLY A 144 -17.88 -5.57 -0.09
CA GLY A 144 -18.67 -6.30 -1.08
C GLY A 144 -18.03 -7.65 -1.43
N LEU A 145 -16.72 -7.66 -1.72
CA LEU A 145 -15.97 -8.88 -2.02
C LEU A 145 -15.94 -9.88 -0.86
N VAL A 146 -15.81 -9.40 0.39
CA VAL A 146 -15.86 -10.24 1.59
C VAL A 146 -17.21 -10.96 1.70
N GLU A 147 -18.31 -10.22 1.53
CA GLU A 147 -19.66 -10.76 1.62
C GLU A 147 -20.03 -11.66 0.43
N GLU A 148 -19.52 -11.38 -0.77
CA GLU A 148 -19.65 -12.26 -1.94
C GLU A 148 -19.01 -13.63 -1.68
N ARG A 149 -17.76 -13.64 -1.19
CA ARG A 149 -17.06 -14.87 -0.82
C ARG A 149 -17.77 -15.60 0.31
N ARG A 150 -18.32 -14.86 1.29
CA ARG A 150 -19.13 -15.44 2.37
C ARG A 150 -20.40 -16.09 1.84
N ALA A 151 -21.12 -15.42 0.94
CA ALA A 151 -22.33 -15.95 0.34
C ALA A 151 -22.05 -17.26 -0.41
N LYS A 152 -20.97 -17.30 -1.20
CA LYS A 152 -20.53 -18.52 -1.88
C LYS A 152 -20.26 -19.65 -0.89
N ALA A 153 -19.49 -19.39 0.17
CA ALA A 153 -19.19 -20.40 1.18
C ALA A 153 -20.43 -20.88 1.95
N LEU A 154 -21.45 -20.04 2.13
CA LEU A 154 -22.73 -20.40 2.73
C LEU A 154 -23.58 -21.27 1.79
N ASP A 155 -23.65 -20.94 0.50
CA ASP A 155 -24.34 -21.76 -0.50
C ASP A 155 -23.72 -23.16 -0.59
N GLU A 156 -22.39 -23.27 -0.57
CA GLU A 156 -21.66 -24.54 -0.57
C GLU A 156 -21.99 -25.42 0.66
N ARG A 157 -22.43 -24.80 1.76
CA ARG A 157 -22.92 -25.48 2.97
C ARG A 157 -24.44 -25.72 2.98
N GLY A 158 -25.15 -25.29 1.94
CA GLY A 158 -26.61 -25.37 1.86
C GLY A 158 -27.36 -24.32 2.71
N GLU A 159 -26.67 -23.29 3.20
CA GLU A 159 -27.23 -22.22 4.03
C GLU A 159 -27.86 -21.10 3.19
N THR A 160 -28.80 -21.46 2.32
CA THR A 160 -29.33 -20.62 1.23
C THR A 160 -29.85 -19.25 1.68
N ASP A 161 -30.55 -19.16 2.81
CA ASP A 161 -31.11 -17.89 3.29
C ASP A 161 -30.01 -16.94 3.77
N ARG A 162 -29.01 -17.47 4.48
CA ARG A 162 -27.85 -16.68 4.92
C ARG A 162 -26.99 -16.24 3.73
N ALA A 163 -26.84 -17.10 2.73
CA ALA A 163 -26.13 -16.76 1.50
C ALA A 163 -26.84 -15.66 0.71
N ARG A 164 -28.18 -15.68 0.67
CA ARG A 164 -29.00 -14.62 0.07
C ARG A 164 -28.79 -13.29 0.78
N GLU A 165 -28.78 -13.29 2.12
CA GLU A 165 -28.54 -12.06 2.88
C GLU A 165 -27.13 -11.52 2.63
N ALA A 166 -26.10 -12.38 2.66
CA ALA A 166 -24.73 -11.97 2.36
C ALA A 166 -24.61 -11.39 0.93
N ARG A 167 -25.27 -11.97 -0.08
CA ARG A 167 -25.35 -11.39 -1.43
C ARG A 167 -25.97 -10.00 -1.44
N LYS A 168 -27.06 -9.81 -0.70
CA LYS A 168 -27.73 -8.51 -0.60
C LYS A 168 -26.78 -7.47 0.02
N THR A 169 -26.12 -7.82 1.13
CA THR A 169 -25.12 -6.94 1.75
C THR A 169 -23.94 -6.64 0.81
N ALA A 170 -23.51 -7.60 -0.02
CA ALA A 170 -22.46 -7.38 -1.00
C ALA A 170 -22.88 -6.33 -2.04
N ILE A 171 -24.10 -6.44 -2.59
CA ILE A 171 -24.66 -5.49 -3.56
C ILE A 171 -24.75 -4.09 -2.95
N GLU A 172 -25.30 -3.96 -1.74
CA GLU A 172 -25.40 -2.67 -1.04
C GLU A 172 -24.02 -2.03 -0.82
N ALA A 173 -22.99 -2.84 -0.52
CA ALA A 173 -21.63 -2.35 -0.36
C ALA A 173 -21.03 -1.88 -1.69
N PHE A 174 -21.26 -2.60 -2.80
CA PHE A 174 -20.80 -2.17 -4.12
C PHE A 174 -21.51 -0.90 -4.59
N ASP A 175 -22.82 -0.78 -4.37
CA ASP A 175 -23.59 0.43 -4.69
C ASP A 175 -23.03 1.65 -3.95
N GLU A 176 -22.69 1.48 -2.67
CA GLU A 176 -22.07 2.53 -1.87
C GLU A 176 -20.65 2.87 -2.36
N ALA A 177 -19.86 1.88 -2.78
CA ALA A 177 -18.54 2.10 -3.37
C ALA A 177 -18.63 2.94 -4.65
N VAL A 178 -19.54 2.59 -5.57
CA VAL A 178 -19.80 3.34 -6.80
C VAL A 178 -20.23 4.77 -6.48
N ARG A 179 -21.19 4.95 -5.58
CA ARG A 179 -21.67 6.27 -5.17
C ARG A 179 -20.55 7.15 -4.62
N ILE A 180 -19.66 6.60 -3.80
CA ILE A 180 -18.52 7.34 -3.25
C ILE A 180 -17.53 7.71 -4.35
N GLN A 181 -17.19 6.77 -5.24
CA GLN A 181 -16.25 7.01 -6.33
C GLN A 181 -16.78 8.06 -7.32
N ASP A 182 -18.07 8.03 -7.65
CA ASP A 182 -18.72 9.07 -8.45
C ASP A 182 -18.57 10.46 -7.81
N GLN A 183 -18.77 10.56 -6.50
CA GLN A 183 -18.59 11.83 -5.79
C GLN A 183 -17.12 12.29 -5.80
N VAL A 184 -16.15 11.37 -5.65
CA VAL A 184 -14.72 11.68 -5.77
C VAL A 184 -14.41 12.22 -7.18
N ILE A 185 -14.94 11.59 -8.22
CA ILE A 185 -14.77 12.02 -9.62
C ILE A 185 -15.39 13.42 -9.82
N MET A 186 -16.63 13.62 -9.38
CA MET A 186 -17.31 14.92 -9.49
C MET A 186 -16.55 16.03 -8.76
N ASN A 187 -16.03 15.76 -7.57
CA ASN A 187 -15.24 16.73 -6.80
C ASN A 187 -13.94 17.11 -7.53
N ALA A 188 -13.26 16.13 -8.14
CA ALA A 188 -12.02 16.36 -8.87
C ALA A 188 -12.25 17.13 -10.19
N LEU A 189 -13.36 16.87 -10.89
CA LEU A 189 -13.68 17.50 -12.18
C LEU A 189 -14.41 18.85 -12.05
N GLY A 190 -15.18 19.06 -10.99
CA GLY A 190 -15.95 20.29 -10.74
C GLY A 190 -15.13 21.46 -10.17
N GLY A 191 -13.84 21.26 -9.91
CA GLY A 191 -12.96 22.22 -9.23
C GLY A 191 -12.40 23.38 -10.07
N ASP A 192 -12.50 23.35 -11.41
CA ASP A 192 -11.83 24.32 -12.30
C ASP A 192 -12.75 24.90 -13.40
N GLY A 193 -13.95 25.34 -13.02
CA GLY A 193 -14.93 25.98 -13.92
C GLY A 193 -15.13 27.49 -13.77
N GLY A 194 -14.35 28.18 -12.93
CA GLY A 194 -14.49 29.63 -12.71
C GLY A 194 -13.32 30.43 -13.32
N PRO A 195 -13.57 31.52 -14.08
CA PRO A 195 -12.49 32.33 -14.64
C PRO A 195 -11.65 32.98 -13.53
N ARG A 196 -10.34 32.78 -13.57
CA ARG A 196 -9.35 33.59 -12.84
C ARG A 196 -8.89 34.76 -13.70
#